data_AF-A0A2V6YII3-F1
#
_entry.id   AF-A0A2V6YII3-F1
#
_cell.length_a   1.000
_cell.length_b   1.000
_cell.length_c   1.000
_cell.angle_alpha   90.00
_cell.angle_beta   90.00
_cell.angle_gamma   90.00
#
_symmetry.space_group_name_H-M   'P 1'
#
loop_
_entity.id
_entity.type
_entity.pdbx_description
1 polymer ?
#
loop_
_entity_poly.entity_id
_entity_poly.type
_entity_poly.pdbx_seq_one_letter_code
_entity_poly.pdbx_strand_id
1 'polypeptide(L)'
;MHNGADTGSVFSHNFIRAVVDFPDAAIIDHDSGVAMVLYEGNDLVGGYVGDIIHGTHHFVTQFRNIVRGDGAVTGEAAQWIQAFNRFNNLVGNVLGGPKFATYETLGLLAYSGVEIYNLNSKRVPSYPITDDSRVEATMLRWGNYDTVSGATRWNCAEVPTAITSFSNACPGADGRPSALPSSFYLSARPSWWATPWRTPPFPAIGPDVTGGDVSGYAGHAYRIPARLCFENTAVDPAYP
;
A
#
# COMPACT_ATOMS: atom_id res chain seq x y z
N MET A 1 5.28 12.42 2.91
CA MET A 1 6.59 12.29 2.25
C MET A 1 7.59 11.78 3.26
N HIS A 2 8.28 10.69 2.95
CA HIS A 2 9.33 10.14 3.80
C HIS A 2 10.69 10.49 3.18
N ASN A 3 11.32 11.53 3.74
CA ASN A 3 12.61 12.06 3.28
C ASN A 3 13.67 11.70 4.31
N GLY A 4 14.61 10.84 3.94
CA GLY A 4 15.62 10.29 4.84
C GLY A 4 15.83 8.79 4.60
N ALA A 5 17.08 8.35 4.64
CA ALA A 5 17.40 6.94 4.79
C ALA A 5 16.77 6.43 6.09
N ASP A 6 16.03 5.34 6.02
CA ASP A 6 15.30 4.80 7.15
C ASP A 6 15.29 3.28 7.10
N THR A 7 15.42 2.67 8.27
CA THR A 7 15.31 1.23 8.37
C THR A 7 14.72 0.77 9.69
N GLY A 8 13.83 -0.21 9.61
CA GLY A 8 13.19 -0.82 10.77
C GLY A 8 12.07 0.02 11.41
N SER A 9 11.66 1.12 10.78
CA SER A 9 10.54 1.94 11.26
C SER A 9 9.18 1.32 10.97
N VAL A 10 8.21 1.66 11.81
CA VAL A 10 6.81 1.26 11.66
C VAL A 10 5.95 2.51 11.59
N PHE A 11 5.22 2.65 10.49
CA PHE A 11 4.22 3.69 10.29
C PHE A 11 2.86 3.02 10.27
N SER A 12 2.16 3.09 11.41
CA SER A 12 0.89 2.36 11.57
C SER A 12 -0.30 3.24 11.89
N HIS A 13 -1.46 2.87 11.34
CA HIS A 13 -2.78 3.41 11.68
C HIS A 13 -2.94 4.92 11.50
N ASN A 14 -2.26 5.48 10.48
CA ASN A 14 -2.38 6.88 10.09
C ASN A 14 -3.50 7.09 9.08
N PHE A 15 -4.14 8.25 9.14
CA PHE A 15 -5.05 8.71 8.09
C PHE A 15 -4.38 9.85 7.33
N ILE A 16 -4.16 9.66 6.02
CA ILE A 16 -3.53 10.66 5.14
C ILE A 16 -4.58 11.11 4.12
N ARG A 17 -5.15 12.30 4.37
CA ARG A 17 -6.21 12.91 3.55
C ARG A 17 -5.69 13.74 2.38
N ALA A 18 -4.62 14.48 2.62
CA ALA A 18 -4.09 15.45 1.67
C ALA A 18 -2.84 14.89 1.00
N VAL A 19 -2.80 15.05 -0.32
CA VAL A 19 -1.60 14.93 -1.12
C VAL A 19 -0.88 16.26 -1.03
N VAL A 20 0.39 16.25 -0.64
CA VAL A 20 1.14 17.48 -0.35
C VAL A 20 2.13 17.87 -1.43
N ASP A 21 2.52 16.97 -2.34
CA ASP A 21 3.50 17.28 -3.40
C ASP A 21 3.46 16.24 -4.53
N PHE A 22 4.05 16.59 -5.67
CA PHE A 22 4.28 15.68 -6.80
C PHE A 22 5.47 14.73 -6.53
N PRO A 23 5.35 13.40 -6.76
CA PRO A 23 4.18 12.66 -7.24
C PRO A 23 3.10 12.56 -6.17
N ASP A 24 1.85 12.70 -6.59
CA ASP A 24 0.67 12.96 -5.76
C ASP A 24 0.22 11.76 -4.87
N ALA A 25 1.14 11.23 -4.08
CA ALA A 25 0.99 10.04 -3.27
C ALA A 25 0.86 10.37 -1.77
N ALA A 26 0.17 9.48 -1.05
CA ALA A 26 0.07 9.58 0.41
C ALA A 26 1.39 9.17 1.08
N ILE A 27 2.06 8.17 0.49
CA ILE A 27 3.39 7.71 0.91
C ILE A 27 4.31 7.77 -0.31
N ILE A 28 5.46 8.40 -0.12
CA ILE A 28 6.55 8.44 -1.08
C ILE A 28 7.80 8.05 -0.30
N ASP A 29 8.43 6.96 -0.70
CA ASP A 29 9.80 6.66 -0.32
C ASP A 29 10.72 7.45 -1.25
N HIS A 30 11.46 8.40 -0.67
CA HIS A 30 12.14 9.49 -1.39
C HIS A 30 13.56 9.71 -0.84
N ASP A 31 14.31 8.63 -0.62
CA ASP A 31 15.73 8.68 -0.28
C ASP A 31 16.44 7.35 -0.56
N SER A 32 17.75 7.41 -0.68
CA SER A 32 18.58 6.22 -0.80
C SER A 32 18.51 5.41 0.50
N GLY A 33 18.09 4.15 0.37
CA GLY A 33 18.19 3.19 1.47
C GLY A 33 17.01 3.18 2.44
N VAL A 34 15.80 3.57 2.02
CA VAL A 34 14.59 3.15 2.77
C VAL A 34 14.46 1.63 2.65
N ALA A 35 14.63 0.92 3.76
CA ALA A 35 14.56 -0.53 3.74
C ALA A 35 14.03 -1.14 5.04
N MET A 36 13.34 -2.29 4.93
CA MET A 36 12.76 -2.99 6.10
C MET A 36 11.75 -2.12 6.88
N VAL A 37 11.05 -1.22 6.20
CA VAL A 37 9.99 -0.38 6.77
C VAL A 37 8.65 -1.09 6.70
N LEU A 38 7.83 -0.94 7.74
CA LEU A 38 6.47 -1.45 7.80
C LEU A 38 5.44 -0.31 7.74
N TYR A 39 4.63 -0.29 6.69
CA TYR A 39 3.41 0.51 6.58
C TYR A 39 2.21 -0.38 6.89
N GLU A 40 1.52 -0.11 8.01
CA GLU A 40 0.46 -1.00 8.48
C GLU A 40 -0.83 -0.30 8.87
N GLY A 41 -1.98 -0.82 8.42
CA GLY A 41 -3.27 -0.36 8.93
C GLY A 41 -3.62 1.10 8.59
N ASN A 42 -2.92 1.72 7.63
CA ASN A 42 -3.11 3.11 7.26
C ASN A 42 -4.31 3.28 6.31
N ASP A 43 -5.01 4.42 6.38
CA ASP A 43 -6.04 4.83 5.42
C ASP A 43 -5.48 5.98 4.56
N LEU A 44 -5.11 5.65 3.32
CA LEU A 44 -4.35 6.51 2.42
C LEU A 44 -5.22 6.94 1.24
N VAL A 45 -5.57 8.23 1.17
CA VAL A 45 -6.33 8.78 0.04
C VAL A 45 -5.48 8.82 -1.25
N GLY A 46 -4.19 9.18 -1.13
CA GLY A 46 -3.22 9.07 -2.22
C GLY A 46 -2.70 7.65 -2.41
N GLY A 47 -1.86 7.46 -3.44
CA GLY A 47 -1.18 6.19 -3.71
C GLY A 47 0.05 5.97 -2.83
N TYR A 48 0.81 4.92 -3.16
CA TYR A 48 2.17 4.70 -2.71
C TYR A 48 3.14 4.84 -3.89
N VAL A 49 4.24 5.54 -3.68
CA VAL A 49 5.33 5.67 -4.65
C VAL A 49 6.64 5.20 -4.02
N GLY A 50 7.24 4.17 -4.60
CA GLY A 50 8.67 3.90 -4.42
C GLY A 50 9.40 4.53 -5.58
N ASP A 51 9.99 5.71 -5.37
CA ASP A 51 10.61 6.44 -6.47
C ASP A 51 11.98 5.86 -6.86
N ILE A 52 12.52 6.29 -8.00
CA ILE A 52 13.86 5.92 -8.45
C ILE A 52 14.84 7.11 -8.50
N ILE A 53 14.41 8.30 -8.14
CA ILE A 53 15.19 9.53 -8.34
C ILE A 53 16.01 9.92 -7.12
N HIS A 54 15.61 9.46 -5.93
CA HIS A 54 16.36 9.69 -4.70
C HIS A 54 17.06 8.45 -4.19
N GLY A 55 16.89 7.31 -4.86
CA GLY A 55 17.62 6.08 -4.60
C GLY A 55 16.72 4.88 -4.73
N THR A 56 17.23 3.73 -4.27
CA THR A 56 16.49 2.48 -4.29
C THR A 56 15.96 2.15 -2.91
N HIS A 57 14.74 1.61 -2.88
CA HIS A 57 14.05 1.19 -1.67
C HIS A 57 13.83 -0.34 -1.73
N HIS A 58 14.00 -1.02 -0.60
CA HIS A 58 14.02 -2.49 -0.59
C HIS A 58 13.32 -3.09 0.63
N PHE A 59 12.68 -4.25 0.46
CA PHE A 59 12.06 -4.97 1.59
C PHE A 59 11.02 -4.13 2.36
N VAL A 60 10.40 -3.15 1.71
CA VAL A 60 9.28 -2.40 2.31
C VAL A 60 8.08 -3.34 2.41
N THR A 61 7.43 -3.35 3.57
CA THR A 61 6.24 -4.15 3.82
C THR A 61 5.03 -3.25 3.99
N GLN A 62 4.04 -3.42 3.12
CA GLN A 62 2.72 -2.80 3.26
C GLN A 62 1.72 -3.88 3.70
N PHE A 63 1.13 -3.71 4.89
CA PHE A 63 0.20 -4.66 5.48
C PHE A 63 -1.13 -4.03 5.88
N ARG A 64 -2.25 -4.59 5.41
CA ARG A 64 -3.61 -4.15 5.80
C ARG A 64 -3.85 -2.63 5.67
N ASN A 65 -3.31 -1.98 4.64
CA ASN A 65 -3.61 -0.58 4.34
C ASN A 65 -4.80 -0.45 3.40
N ILE A 66 -5.53 0.66 3.49
CA ILE A 66 -6.35 1.16 2.37
C ILE A 66 -5.43 2.05 1.54
N VAL A 67 -5.29 1.77 0.26
CA VAL A 67 -4.56 2.61 -0.68
C VAL A 67 -5.50 2.97 -1.81
N ARG A 68 -6.07 4.18 -1.77
CA ARG A 68 -7.09 4.56 -2.74
C ARG A 68 -6.47 4.96 -4.06
N GLY A 69 -5.45 5.83 -4.04
CA GLY A 69 -4.78 6.32 -5.24
C GLY A 69 -5.61 7.28 -6.10
N ASP A 70 -6.79 7.67 -5.64
CA ASP A 70 -7.70 8.59 -6.33
C ASP A 70 -7.55 10.05 -5.88
N GLY A 71 -6.78 10.30 -4.81
CA GLY A 71 -6.41 11.64 -4.35
C GLY A 71 -5.41 12.36 -5.25
N ALA A 72 -4.83 11.67 -6.24
CA ALA A 72 -3.78 12.21 -7.08
C ALA A 72 -4.32 13.14 -8.18
N VAL A 73 -3.87 14.40 -8.21
CA VAL A 73 -4.26 15.40 -9.22
C VAL A 73 -3.64 15.06 -10.57
N THR A 74 -2.44 14.47 -10.53
CA THR A 74 -1.77 13.84 -11.67
C THR A 74 -2.13 12.35 -11.69
N GLY A 75 -2.53 11.84 -12.86
CA GLY A 75 -3.05 10.47 -13.01
C GLY A 75 -2.00 9.42 -12.64
N GLU A 76 -1.98 9.00 -11.36
CA GLU A 76 -1.05 8.02 -10.83
C GLU A 76 -1.70 6.67 -10.50
N ALA A 77 -0.90 5.61 -10.59
CA ALA A 77 -1.25 4.27 -10.14
C ALA A 77 -1.46 4.25 -8.62
N ALA A 78 -2.28 3.33 -8.09
CA ALA A 78 -2.42 3.20 -6.64
C ALA A 78 -1.10 2.77 -5.97
N GLN A 79 -0.33 1.94 -6.67
CA GLN A 79 0.99 1.46 -6.31
C GLN A 79 1.93 1.73 -7.49
N TRP A 80 2.72 2.80 -7.40
CA TRP A 80 3.73 3.12 -8.41
C TRP A 80 5.12 2.78 -7.88
N ILE A 81 5.59 1.58 -8.23
CA ILE A 81 6.84 1.04 -7.71
C ILE A 81 7.83 1.00 -8.87
N GLN A 82 8.70 2.01 -8.88
CA GLN A 82 9.60 2.28 -10.01
C GLN A 82 10.78 1.31 -10.04
N ALA A 83 11.51 1.31 -11.15
CA ALA A 83 12.68 0.46 -11.37
C ALA A 83 13.63 0.42 -10.15
N PHE A 84 14.29 -0.72 -9.92
CA PHE A 84 15.21 -0.97 -8.81
C PHE A 84 14.61 -0.99 -7.39
N ASN A 85 13.33 -0.69 -7.20
CA ASN A 85 12.64 -0.89 -5.91
C ASN A 85 12.17 -2.35 -5.75
N ARG A 86 13.03 -3.20 -5.18
CA ARG A 86 12.90 -4.67 -5.22
C ARG A 86 12.59 -5.29 -3.86
N PHE A 87 12.05 -6.51 -3.87
CA PHE A 87 11.75 -7.32 -2.69
C PHE A 87 10.68 -6.75 -1.75
N ASN A 88 9.80 -5.90 -2.26
CA ASN A 88 8.69 -5.34 -1.47
C ASN A 88 7.61 -6.40 -1.19
N ASN A 89 6.94 -6.28 -0.05
CA ASN A 89 5.90 -7.21 0.41
C ASN A 89 4.58 -6.46 0.58
N LEU A 90 3.58 -6.76 -0.23
CA LEU A 90 2.26 -6.14 -0.17
C LEU A 90 1.24 -7.21 0.21
N VAL A 91 0.79 -7.19 1.46
CA VAL A 91 -0.04 -8.27 2.04
C VAL A 91 -1.31 -7.73 2.66
N GLY A 92 -2.46 -8.31 2.30
CA GLY A 92 -3.74 -8.00 2.96
C GLY A 92 -4.26 -6.57 2.76
N ASN A 93 -3.76 -5.82 1.79
CA ASN A 93 -4.17 -4.45 1.54
C ASN A 93 -5.51 -4.38 0.78
N VAL A 94 -6.18 -3.24 0.86
CA VAL A 94 -7.43 -2.92 0.16
C VAL A 94 -7.12 -1.77 -0.80
N LEU A 95 -7.16 -2.03 -2.11
CA LEU A 95 -6.51 -1.20 -3.12
C LEU A 95 -7.49 -0.62 -4.16
N GLY A 96 -7.22 0.62 -4.55
CA GLY A 96 -7.86 1.33 -5.65
C GLY A 96 -9.13 2.08 -5.27
N GLY A 97 -10.02 2.25 -6.24
CA GLY A 97 -11.19 3.10 -6.18
C GLY A 97 -11.82 3.27 -7.56
N PRO A 98 -12.86 4.10 -7.70
CA PRO A 98 -13.62 4.23 -8.95
C PRO A 98 -12.81 4.65 -10.19
N LYS A 99 -11.64 5.28 -9.98
CA LYS A 99 -10.72 5.70 -11.04
C LYS A 99 -10.05 4.52 -11.76
N PHE A 100 -9.85 3.40 -11.08
CA PHE A 100 -8.99 2.33 -11.56
C PHE A 100 -9.74 1.36 -12.47
N ALA A 101 -9.13 1.03 -13.61
CA ALA A 101 -9.69 0.12 -14.62
C ALA A 101 -8.74 -1.00 -15.04
N THR A 102 -7.46 -0.89 -14.67
CA THR A 102 -6.41 -1.84 -15.03
C THR A 102 -5.80 -2.44 -13.76
N TYR A 103 -5.60 -3.75 -13.72
CA TYR A 103 -4.98 -4.38 -12.54
C TYR A 103 -3.49 -4.03 -12.47
N GLU A 104 -2.77 -4.19 -13.56
CA GLU A 104 -1.32 -4.02 -13.60
C GLU A 104 -0.84 -3.51 -14.96
N THR A 105 0.16 -2.63 -14.93
CA THR A 105 0.97 -2.24 -16.08
C THR A 105 2.45 -2.38 -15.73
N LEU A 106 3.27 -2.72 -16.73
CA LEU A 106 4.69 -2.96 -16.56
C LEU A 106 5.51 -1.98 -17.41
N GLY A 107 6.48 -1.33 -16.78
CA GLY A 107 7.36 -0.37 -17.43
C GLY A 107 6.69 0.98 -17.70
N LEU A 108 7.50 1.91 -18.19
CA LEU A 108 7.04 3.29 -18.40
C LEU A 108 6.03 3.42 -19.56
N LEU A 109 6.21 2.68 -20.65
CA LEU A 109 5.38 2.85 -21.84
C LEU A 109 3.94 2.35 -21.68
N ALA A 110 3.71 1.46 -20.70
CA ALA A 110 2.38 0.94 -20.37
C ALA A 110 1.67 1.78 -19.28
N TYR A 111 2.37 2.75 -18.67
CA TYR A 111 1.82 3.58 -17.61
C TYR A 111 0.66 4.43 -18.11
N SER A 112 -0.50 4.30 -17.46
CA SER A 112 -1.73 4.99 -17.87
C SER A 112 -2.40 5.78 -16.75
N GLY A 113 -1.92 5.63 -15.51
CA GLY A 113 -2.44 6.33 -14.35
C GLY A 113 -3.78 5.82 -13.83
N VAL A 114 -4.30 4.72 -14.38
CA VAL A 114 -5.59 4.09 -14.00
C VAL A 114 -5.41 2.62 -13.58
N GLU A 115 -4.18 2.23 -13.31
CA GLU A 115 -3.80 0.90 -12.86
C GLU A 115 -3.63 0.79 -11.33
N ILE A 116 -3.97 -0.35 -10.74
CA ILE A 116 -3.67 -0.62 -9.33
C ILE A 116 -2.16 -0.65 -9.14
N TYR A 117 -1.45 -1.39 -9.99
CA TYR A 117 0.00 -1.51 -9.98
C TYR A 117 0.63 -0.97 -11.26
N ASN A 118 1.51 0.02 -11.16
CA ASN A 118 2.53 0.27 -12.18
C ASN A 118 3.89 -0.16 -11.62
N LEU A 119 4.47 -1.21 -12.21
CA LEU A 119 5.72 -1.81 -11.76
C LEU A 119 6.81 -1.60 -12.80
N ASN A 120 8.07 -1.75 -12.38
CA ASN A 120 9.26 -1.79 -13.25
C ASN A 120 9.62 -0.45 -13.93
N SER A 121 8.77 0.58 -13.84
CA SER A 121 8.86 1.80 -14.65
C SER A 121 10.08 2.66 -14.33
N LYS A 122 10.77 3.13 -15.37
CA LYS A 122 11.88 4.09 -15.30
C LYS A 122 11.45 5.56 -15.11
N ARG A 123 10.24 5.82 -14.61
CA ARG A 123 9.61 7.13 -14.34
C ARG A 123 9.40 8.04 -15.56
N VAL A 124 10.44 8.39 -16.31
CA VAL A 124 10.37 9.24 -17.51
C VAL A 124 11.32 8.78 -18.62
N PRO A 125 11.05 9.05 -19.91
CA PRO A 125 11.83 8.51 -21.01
C PRO A 125 13.29 8.98 -21.03
N SER A 126 13.54 10.20 -20.54
CA SER A 126 14.83 10.87 -20.54
C SER A 126 15.82 10.34 -19.51
N TYR A 127 15.39 9.53 -18.54
CA TYR A 127 16.30 9.00 -17.54
C TYR A 127 17.24 7.94 -18.12
N PRO A 128 18.55 7.97 -17.76
CA PRO A 128 19.57 7.08 -18.30
C PRO A 128 19.55 5.69 -17.63
N ILE A 129 18.36 5.19 -17.31
CA ILE A 129 18.14 3.86 -16.73
C ILE A 129 17.11 3.10 -17.58
N THR A 130 17.03 1.80 -17.41
CA THR A 130 16.02 0.95 -18.06
C THR A 130 14.87 0.66 -17.10
N ASP A 131 13.74 0.24 -17.67
CA ASP A 131 12.75 -0.47 -16.87
C ASP A 131 13.40 -1.71 -16.25
N ASP A 132 12.90 -2.13 -15.09
CA ASP A 132 13.50 -3.22 -14.30
C ASP A 132 12.46 -4.27 -13.91
N SER A 133 12.38 -5.35 -14.70
CA SER A 133 11.44 -6.45 -14.46
C SER A 133 11.69 -7.21 -13.15
N ARG A 134 12.81 -6.95 -12.45
CA ARG A 134 13.06 -7.55 -11.14
C ARG A 134 12.19 -6.95 -10.05
N VAL A 135 11.61 -5.76 -10.24
CA VAL A 135 10.68 -5.17 -9.27
C VAL A 135 9.49 -6.10 -9.10
N GLU A 136 8.79 -6.43 -10.18
CA GLU A 136 7.70 -7.41 -10.18
C GLU A 136 8.18 -8.81 -9.75
N ALA A 137 9.25 -9.32 -10.36
CA ALA A 137 9.69 -10.71 -10.15
C ALA A 137 10.17 -11.03 -8.72
N THR A 138 10.47 -10.00 -7.92
CA THR A 138 10.90 -10.15 -6.52
C THR A 138 9.85 -9.73 -5.51
N MET A 139 8.72 -9.18 -5.96
CA MET A 139 7.67 -8.69 -5.07
C MET A 139 6.79 -9.83 -4.57
N LEU A 140 6.50 -9.82 -3.28
CA LEU A 140 5.45 -10.67 -2.70
C LEU A 140 4.14 -9.88 -2.68
N ARG A 141 3.12 -10.42 -3.35
CA ARG A 141 1.73 -9.94 -3.21
C ARG A 141 0.85 -11.09 -2.75
N TRP A 142 0.10 -10.86 -1.67
CA TRP A 142 -0.72 -11.93 -1.10
C TRP A 142 -1.95 -11.39 -0.36
N GLY A 143 -3.13 -11.85 -0.76
CA GLY A 143 -4.38 -11.51 -0.08
C GLY A 143 -4.78 -10.04 -0.20
N ASN A 144 -4.29 -9.32 -1.20
CA ASN A 144 -4.77 -7.95 -1.44
C ASN A 144 -6.16 -8.03 -2.10
N TYR A 145 -7.11 -7.24 -1.60
CA TYR A 145 -8.34 -6.93 -2.33
C TYR A 145 -8.06 -5.74 -3.25
N ASP A 146 -8.53 -5.80 -4.48
CA ASP A 146 -8.48 -4.67 -5.39
C ASP A 146 -9.83 -4.44 -6.10
N THR A 147 -10.08 -3.17 -6.39
CA THR A 147 -11.36 -2.72 -6.98
C THR A 147 -11.52 -3.07 -8.46
N VAL A 148 -10.43 -3.37 -9.18
CA VAL A 148 -10.47 -3.71 -10.61
C VAL A 148 -10.89 -5.16 -10.81
N SER A 149 -10.30 -6.08 -10.06
CA SER A 149 -10.70 -7.48 -10.04
C SER A 149 -11.99 -7.70 -9.23
N GLY A 150 -12.30 -6.79 -8.30
CA GLY A 150 -13.43 -6.91 -7.38
C GLY A 150 -13.30 -8.10 -6.42
N ALA A 151 -12.09 -8.59 -6.21
CA ALA A 151 -11.82 -9.80 -5.45
C ALA A 151 -10.53 -9.71 -4.65
N THR A 152 -10.44 -10.54 -3.61
CA THR A 152 -9.16 -10.80 -2.95
C THR A 152 -8.31 -11.77 -3.76
N ARG A 153 -7.04 -11.44 -3.95
CA ARG A 153 -6.10 -12.24 -4.74
C ARG A 153 -5.19 -13.09 -3.85
N TRP A 154 -5.54 -14.37 -3.74
CA TRP A 154 -4.71 -15.42 -3.11
C TRP A 154 -4.01 -16.23 -4.21
N ASN A 155 -3.05 -15.61 -4.90
CA ASN A 155 -2.45 -16.17 -6.11
C ASN A 155 -0.95 -16.43 -5.95
N CYS A 156 -0.54 -17.70 -5.99
CA CYS A 156 0.87 -18.08 -5.89
C CYS A 156 1.74 -17.50 -7.01
N ALA A 157 1.17 -17.17 -8.16
CA ALA A 157 1.90 -16.54 -9.26
C ALA A 157 2.38 -15.11 -8.92
N GLU A 158 1.84 -14.49 -7.88
CA GLU A 158 2.24 -13.16 -7.40
C GLU A 158 3.20 -13.23 -6.20
N VAL A 159 3.73 -14.42 -5.92
CA VAL A 159 4.71 -14.67 -4.85
C VAL A 159 6.04 -15.08 -5.50
N PRO A 160 7.18 -14.54 -5.04
CA PRO A 160 8.49 -14.78 -5.65
C PRO A 160 9.04 -16.15 -5.22
N THR A 161 8.37 -17.22 -5.62
CA THR A 161 8.68 -18.61 -5.24
C THR A 161 9.90 -19.17 -5.97
N ALA A 162 10.16 -18.70 -7.19
CA ALA A 162 11.19 -19.25 -8.08
C ALA A 162 12.55 -18.53 -8.02
N ILE A 163 12.67 -17.44 -7.23
CA ILE A 163 13.94 -16.70 -7.14
C ILE A 163 14.94 -17.38 -6.21
N THR A 164 16.23 -17.14 -6.39
CA THR A 164 17.29 -17.80 -5.61
C THR A 164 17.57 -17.15 -4.26
N SER A 165 17.40 -15.84 -4.16
CA SER A 165 17.70 -15.06 -2.96
C SER A 165 16.43 -14.40 -2.46
N PHE A 166 16.16 -14.53 -1.16
CA PHE A 166 14.96 -13.98 -0.51
C PHE A 166 13.64 -14.45 -1.14
N SER A 167 13.60 -15.70 -1.65
CA SER A 167 12.35 -16.28 -2.11
C SER A 167 11.36 -16.46 -0.97
N ASN A 168 10.09 -16.40 -1.32
CA ASN A 168 9.01 -16.74 -0.42
C ASN A 168 8.28 -17.96 -0.95
N ALA A 169 8.02 -18.93 -0.09
CA ALA A 169 7.11 -20.02 -0.43
C ALA A 169 5.70 -19.46 -0.65
N CYS A 170 4.92 -20.06 -1.55
CA CYS A 170 3.52 -19.67 -1.69
C CYS A 170 2.80 -19.93 -0.36
N PRO A 171 2.18 -18.92 0.26
CA PRO A 171 1.45 -19.15 1.50
C PRO A 171 0.23 -20.05 1.25
N GLY A 172 -0.10 -20.90 2.21
CA GLY A 172 -1.26 -21.79 2.09
C GLY A 172 -1.09 -22.95 1.10
N ALA A 173 0.15 -23.39 0.81
CA ALA A 173 0.42 -24.61 0.03
C ALA A 173 -0.17 -25.91 0.64
N ASP A 174 -0.76 -25.84 1.83
CA ASP A 174 -1.59 -26.86 2.48
C ASP A 174 -3.11 -26.68 2.26
N GLY A 175 -3.52 -25.73 1.41
CA GLY A 175 -4.91 -25.53 0.98
C GLY A 175 -5.76 -24.61 1.87
N ARG A 176 -5.16 -23.81 2.76
CA ARG A 176 -5.91 -22.83 3.57
C ARG A 176 -5.65 -21.40 3.08
N PRO A 177 -6.69 -20.55 2.96
CA PRO A 177 -6.48 -19.11 3.00
C PRO A 177 -5.77 -18.81 4.32
N SER A 178 -4.55 -18.30 4.25
CA SER A 178 -3.77 -18.00 5.44
C SER A 178 -4.47 -16.87 6.18
N ALA A 179 -5.08 -17.16 7.33
CA ALA A 179 -5.56 -16.15 8.24
C ALA A 179 -4.42 -15.15 8.49
N LEU A 180 -4.58 -13.93 7.99
CA LEU A 180 -3.59 -12.89 8.17
C LEU A 180 -3.61 -12.44 9.63
N PRO A 181 -2.46 -12.24 10.29
CA PRO A 181 -2.46 -11.74 11.65
C PRO A 181 -3.19 -10.39 11.74
N SER A 182 -3.73 -10.07 12.90
CA SER A 182 -4.38 -8.76 13.10
C SER A 182 -3.37 -7.63 12.94
N SER A 183 -2.11 -7.86 13.33
CA SER A 183 -1.02 -6.93 13.10
C SER A 183 0.35 -7.62 13.07
N PHE A 184 1.32 -7.05 12.35
CA PHE A 184 2.74 -7.43 12.43
C PHE A 184 3.49 -6.66 13.52
N TYR A 185 3.02 -5.48 13.92
CA TYR A 185 3.62 -4.66 14.96
C TYR A 185 2.99 -4.86 16.34
N LEU A 186 1.66 -4.97 16.41
CA LEU A 186 0.91 -5.03 17.67
C LEU A 186 0.46 -6.46 18.00
N SER A 187 0.67 -6.89 19.24
CA SER A 187 0.24 -8.20 19.71
C SER A 187 -1.27 -8.30 20.01
N ALA A 188 -1.94 -7.16 20.22
CA ALA A 188 -3.37 -7.07 20.47
C ALA A 188 -3.88 -5.66 20.13
N ARG A 189 -5.21 -5.49 20.12
CA ARG A 189 -5.86 -4.18 19.95
C ARG A 189 -5.37 -3.22 21.04
N PRO A 190 -4.78 -2.07 20.69
CA PRO A 190 -4.25 -1.14 21.67
C PRO A 190 -5.37 -0.39 22.41
N SER A 191 -5.09 0.11 23.62
CA SER A 191 -6.08 0.80 24.46
C SER A 191 -6.63 2.08 23.84
N TRP A 192 -5.82 2.78 23.03
CA TRP A 192 -6.22 3.99 22.30
C TRP A 192 -7.10 3.72 21.07
N TRP A 193 -7.35 2.45 20.71
CA TRP A 193 -8.14 2.10 19.52
C TRP A 193 -9.60 2.52 19.63
N ALA A 194 -10.14 2.51 20.84
CA ALA A 194 -11.50 2.99 21.08
C ALA A 194 -11.52 4.52 21.05
N THR A 195 -12.36 5.08 20.18
CA THR A 195 -12.59 6.54 20.12
C THR A 195 -13.94 6.89 20.76
N PRO A 196 -14.18 8.16 21.15
CA PRO A 196 -15.49 8.60 21.64
C PRO A 196 -16.65 8.38 20.66
N TRP A 197 -16.36 8.29 19.36
CA TRP A 197 -17.38 8.19 18.30
C TRP A 197 -17.68 6.74 17.92
N ARG A 198 -16.66 5.88 17.90
CA ARG A 198 -16.78 4.46 17.54
C ARG A 198 -15.55 3.66 18.00
N THR A 199 -15.74 2.36 18.22
CA THR A 199 -14.64 1.39 18.29
C THR A 199 -14.67 0.49 17.04
N PRO A 200 -13.82 0.74 16.03
CA PRO A 200 -13.70 -0.15 14.88
C PRO A 200 -13.25 -1.56 15.30
N PRO A 201 -13.52 -2.60 14.49
CA PRO A 201 -12.88 -3.90 14.72
C PRO A 201 -11.36 -3.79 14.60
N PHE A 202 -10.66 -4.78 15.15
CA PHE A 202 -9.21 -4.90 15.04
C PHE A 202 -8.88 -6.31 14.54
N PRO A 203 -8.37 -6.47 13.31
CA PRO A 203 -8.00 -5.41 12.36
C PRO A 203 -9.23 -4.69 11.76
N ALA A 204 -9.05 -3.43 11.35
CA ALA A 204 -10.10 -2.67 10.66
C ALA A 204 -10.07 -2.83 9.14
N ILE A 205 -8.96 -3.28 8.57
CA ILE A 205 -8.72 -3.32 7.13
C ILE A 205 -8.17 -4.70 6.75
N GLY A 206 -8.67 -5.23 5.65
CA GLY A 206 -8.09 -6.41 5.00
C GLY A 206 -9.13 -7.31 4.33
N PRO A 207 -8.67 -8.34 3.60
CA PRO A 207 -9.53 -9.22 2.81
C PRO A 207 -10.52 -10.04 3.66
N ASP A 208 -10.15 -10.32 4.89
CA ASP A 208 -10.92 -11.05 5.90
C ASP A 208 -11.89 -10.16 6.69
N VAL A 209 -11.81 -8.84 6.52
CA VAL A 209 -12.77 -7.89 7.08
C VAL A 209 -14.04 -7.91 6.25
N THR A 210 -15.19 -7.91 6.93
CA THR A 210 -16.52 -7.89 6.31
C THR A 210 -17.39 -6.83 6.97
N GLY A 211 -18.31 -6.21 6.21
CA GLY A 211 -19.24 -5.22 6.75
C GLY A 211 -18.62 -3.84 7.02
N GLY A 212 -17.43 -3.60 6.48
CA GLY A 212 -16.70 -2.33 6.53
C GLY A 212 -17.55 -1.13 6.13
N ASP A 213 -17.30 0.01 6.78
CA ASP A 213 -18.06 1.25 6.61
C ASP A 213 -17.41 2.25 5.65
N VAL A 214 -16.30 1.87 4.99
CA VAL A 214 -15.71 2.60 3.88
C VAL A 214 -16.31 2.08 2.57
N SER A 215 -17.00 2.96 1.84
CA SER A 215 -17.65 2.63 0.57
C SER A 215 -16.64 2.31 -0.53
N GLY A 216 -17.06 1.49 -1.50
CA GLY A 216 -16.24 1.13 -2.67
C GLY A 216 -15.31 -0.07 -2.48
N TYR A 217 -15.23 -0.65 -1.28
CA TYR A 217 -14.27 -1.73 -0.95
C TYR A 217 -14.93 -3.06 -0.55
N ALA A 218 -16.15 -3.33 -1.04
CA ALA A 218 -16.90 -4.56 -0.75
C ALA A 218 -17.01 -4.94 0.75
N GLY A 219 -16.89 -3.96 1.65
CA GLY A 219 -16.91 -4.19 3.10
C GLY A 219 -15.58 -4.64 3.73
N HIS A 220 -14.46 -4.57 3.01
CA HIS A 220 -13.13 -4.98 3.49
C HIS A 220 -12.40 -3.92 4.34
N ALA A 221 -13.04 -2.79 4.61
CA ALA A 221 -12.40 -1.68 5.30
C ALA A 221 -13.37 -0.91 6.19
N TYR A 222 -12.98 -0.73 7.45
CA TYR A 222 -13.56 0.22 8.38
C TYR A 222 -12.70 1.48 8.50
N ARG A 223 -13.32 2.63 8.79
CA ARG A 223 -12.63 3.84 9.23
C ARG A 223 -11.82 3.52 10.49
N ILE A 224 -10.52 3.79 10.42
CA ILE A 224 -9.59 3.62 11.55
C ILE A 224 -9.72 4.77 12.57
N PRO A 225 -9.18 4.62 13.80
CA PRO A 225 -9.26 5.66 14.83
C PRO A 225 -8.77 7.04 14.38
N ALA A 226 -7.67 7.12 13.62
CA ALA A 226 -7.14 8.38 13.10
C ALA A 226 -8.12 9.09 12.17
N ARG A 227 -8.80 8.35 11.28
CA ARG A 227 -9.82 8.92 10.39
C ARG A 227 -11.07 9.34 11.16
N LEU A 228 -11.52 8.54 12.14
CA LEU A 228 -12.63 8.90 13.00
C LEU A 228 -12.35 10.19 13.77
N CYS A 229 -11.13 10.35 14.28
CA CYS A 229 -10.67 11.58 14.90
C CYS A 229 -10.80 12.75 13.92
N PHE A 230 -10.15 12.65 12.76
CA PHE A 230 -10.19 13.69 11.74
C PHE A 230 -11.62 14.10 11.33
N GLU A 231 -12.53 13.14 11.13
CA GLU A 231 -13.90 13.41 10.67
C GLU A 231 -14.80 14.01 11.76
N ASN A 232 -14.45 13.92 13.04
CA ASN A 232 -15.34 14.27 14.14
C ASN A 232 -14.78 15.31 15.14
N THR A 233 -13.47 15.60 15.12
CA THR A 233 -12.92 16.70 15.91
C THR A 233 -13.10 18.03 15.21
N ALA A 234 -13.37 19.09 15.99
CA ALA A 234 -13.32 20.45 15.48
C ALA A 234 -11.89 20.78 15.01
N VAL A 235 -11.78 21.62 13.97
CA VAL A 235 -10.50 22.21 13.56
C VAL A 235 -9.93 22.98 14.75
N ASP A 236 -8.65 22.77 15.06
CA ASP A 236 -7.99 23.50 16.14
C ASP A 236 -7.95 25.00 15.77
N PRO A 237 -8.64 25.87 16.51
CA PRO A 237 -8.66 27.30 16.19
C PRO A 237 -7.30 27.98 16.37
N ALA A 238 -6.32 27.33 17.02
CA ALA A 238 -4.96 27.82 17.12
C ALA A 238 -4.15 27.65 15.82
N TYR A 239 -4.56 26.76 14.92
CA TYR A 239 -3.87 26.42 13.68
C TYR A 239 -4.86 26.38 12.49
N PRO A 240 -5.33 27.55 12.00
CA PRO A 240 -6.32 27.65 10.93
C PRO A 240 -5.82 27.22 9.55
#